data_AF-A0A7C3UXI7-F1
#
_entry.id   AF-A0A7C3UXI7-F1
#
_cell.length_a   1.000
_cell.length_b   1.000
_cell.length_c   1.000
_cell.angle_alpha   90.00
_cell.angle_beta   90.00
_cell.angle_gamma   90.00
#
_symmetry.space_group_name_H-M   'P 1'
#
loop_
_entity.id
_entity.type
_entity.pdbx_description
1 polymer ?
#
loop_
_entity_poly.entity_id
_entity_poly.type
_entity_poly.pdbx_seq_one_letter_code
_entity_poly.pdbx_strand_id
1 'polypeptide(L)'
;LFTIGIEFSFANLLQLRRSVLLGGPLQVGLTSLLFFYLAWEIAGLGVGEAVFVGFLMALSSTAIVLKVLQSRAEVETPHGNTSLGILIFQDIIIVPMMLFIPFLAGVGGNEVGRKFLFLFLEGVVIVGAVILAAKYVVPQVLSGLR
;
A
#
# COMPACT_ATOMS: atom_id res chain seq x y z
N LEU A 1 3.01 19.07 -4.83
CA LEU A 1 1.98 18.60 -3.87
C LEU A 1 1.66 19.68 -2.84
N PHE A 2 2.64 20.23 -2.11
CA PHE A 2 2.42 21.31 -1.14
C PHE A 2 1.81 22.59 -1.72
N THR A 3 2.30 23.07 -2.88
CA THR A 3 1.78 24.28 -3.54
C THR A 3 0.33 24.13 -4.01
N ILE A 4 -0.09 22.93 -4.41
CA ILE A 4 -1.44 22.65 -4.91
C ILE A 4 -2.43 22.53 -3.74
N GLY A 5 -1.99 22.02 -2.58
CA GLY A 5 -2.82 21.99 -1.36
C GLY A 5 -3.14 23.37 -0.78
N ILE A 6 -2.34 24.39 -1.07
CA ILE A 6 -2.52 25.79 -0.61
C ILE A 6 -3.63 26.51 -1.41
N GLU A 7 -3.93 26.08 -2.65
CA GLU A 7 -5.03 26.62 -3.46
C GLU A 7 -6.42 26.16 -3.01
N PHE A 8 -6.50 25.07 -2.23
CA PHE A 8 -7.78 24.53 -1.77
C PHE A 8 -8.16 25.07 -0.39
N SER A 9 -9.21 25.88 -0.35
CA SER A 9 -9.80 26.34 0.91
C SER A 9 -10.55 25.21 1.63
N PHE A 10 -10.60 25.27 2.96
CA PHE A 10 -11.40 24.35 3.79
C PHE A 10 -12.91 24.38 3.42
N ALA A 11 -13.39 25.51 2.90
CA ALA A 11 -14.76 25.65 2.41
C ALA A 11 -15.03 24.78 1.17
N ASN A 12 -14.04 24.65 0.27
CA ASN A 12 -14.15 23.81 -0.92
C ASN A 12 -14.18 22.32 -0.52
N LEU A 13 -13.38 21.92 0.47
CA LEU A 13 -13.43 20.57 1.07
C LEU A 13 -14.83 20.22 1.61
N LEU A 14 -15.50 21.18 2.24
CA LEU A 14 -16.84 20.98 2.78
C LEU A 14 -17.90 20.73 1.69
N GLN A 15 -17.71 21.31 0.50
CA GLN A 15 -18.57 21.06 -0.67
C GLN A 15 -18.39 19.63 -1.21
N LEU A 16 -17.18 19.08 -1.07
CA LEU A 16 -16.83 17.72 -1.50
C LEU A 16 -17.30 16.61 -0.54
N ARG A 17 -17.91 16.95 0.60
CA ARG A 17 -18.28 15.98 1.66
C ARG A 17 -19.08 14.78 1.16
N ARG A 18 -20.01 14.96 0.21
CA ARG A 18 -20.79 13.85 -0.34
C ARG A 18 -19.93 12.93 -1.19
N SER A 19 -19.05 13.49 -2.02
CA SER A 19 -18.11 12.72 -2.84
C SER A 19 -17.10 11.96 -1.98
N VAL A 20 -16.62 12.57 -0.89
CA VAL A 20 -15.72 11.90 0.08
C VAL A 20 -16.43 10.79 0.85
N LEU A 21 -17.64 11.05 1.39
CA LEU A 21 -18.33 10.11 2.28
C LEU A 21 -19.13 9.02 1.56
N LEU A 22 -19.52 9.23 0.30
CA LEU A 22 -20.29 8.25 -0.49
C LEU A 22 -19.50 7.80 -1.72
N GLY A 23 -19.00 8.74 -2.52
CA GLY A 23 -18.28 8.44 -3.76
C GLY A 23 -17.00 7.65 -3.52
N GLY A 24 -16.18 8.07 -2.55
CA GLY A 24 -14.94 7.41 -2.15
C GLY A 24 -15.14 5.95 -1.73
N PRO A 25 -15.96 5.66 -0.70
CA PRO A 25 -16.23 4.30 -0.26
C PRO A 25 -16.81 3.42 -1.36
N LEU A 26 -17.73 3.95 -2.17
CA LEU A 26 -18.32 3.20 -3.28
C LEU A 26 -17.28 2.87 -4.35
N GLN A 27 -16.46 3.83 -4.77
CA GLN A 27 -15.42 3.59 -5.76
C GLN A 27 -14.39 2.60 -5.23
N VAL A 28 -13.80 2.83 -4.06
CA VAL A 28 -12.77 1.98 -3.48
C VAL A 28 -13.31 0.59 -3.19
N GLY A 29 -14.52 0.49 -2.62
CA GLY A 29 -15.15 -0.77 -2.28
C GLY A 29 -15.48 -1.61 -3.52
N LEU A 30 -16.13 -1.04 -4.53
CA LEU A 30 -16.49 -1.76 -5.75
C LEU A 30 -15.27 -2.21 -6.54
N THR A 31 -14.26 -1.34 -6.69
CA THR A 31 -13.01 -1.70 -7.38
C THR A 31 -12.24 -2.76 -6.60
N SER A 32 -12.10 -2.62 -5.28
CA SER A 32 -11.43 -3.62 -4.44
C SER A 32 -12.12 -4.98 -4.53
N LEU A 33 -13.45 -5.03 -4.46
CA LEU A 33 -14.22 -6.28 -4.55
C LEU A 33 -14.10 -6.92 -5.93
N LEU A 34 -14.18 -6.12 -6.99
CA LEU A 34 -14.01 -6.61 -8.36
C LEU A 34 -12.63 -7.26 -8.54
N PHE A 35 -11.56 -6.54 -8.20
CA PHE A 35 -10.20 -7.06 -8.38
C PHE A 35 -9.84 -8.17 -7.40
N PHE A 36 -10.40 -8.15 -6.19
CA PHE A 36 -10.35 -9.30 -5.27
C PHE A 36 -10.93 -10.56 -5.93
N TYR A 37 -12.15 -10.47 -6.47
CA TYR A 37 -12.81 -11.61 -7.10
C TYR A 37 -12.01 -12.14 -8.30
N LEU A 38 -11.52 -11.24 -9.16
CA LEU A 38 -10.67 -11.61 -10.30
C LEU A 38 -9.37 -12.29 -9.83
N ALA A 39 -8.72 -11.76 -8.80
CA ALA A 39 -7.49 -12.32 -8.26
C ALA A 39 -7.69 -13.69 -7.60
N TRP A 40 -8.81 -13.87 -6.88
CA TRP A 40 -9.09 -15.10 -6.17
C TRP A 40 -9.54 -16.22 -7.12
N GLU A 41 -10.56 -15.99 -7.94
CA GLU A 41 -11.16 -17.03 -8.79
C GLU A 41 -10.37 -17.28 -10.07
N ILE A 42 -9.86 -16.23 -10.73
CA ILE A 42 -9.22 -16.37 -12.05
C ILE A 42 -7.72 -16.61 -11.90
N ALA A 43 -7.04 -15.85 -11.03
CA ALA A 43 -5.60 -16.01 -10.81
C ALA A 43 -5.25 -17.05 -9.73
N GLY A 44 -6.23 -17.58 -9.00
CA GLY A 44 -6.03 -18.63 -8.00
C GLY A 44 -5.23 -18.19 -6.77
N LEU A 45 -5.18 -16.89 -6.48
CA LEU A 45 -4.42 -16.35 -5.34
C LEU A 45 -5.09 -16.69 -4.01
N GLY A 46 -4.31 -16.75 -2.93
CA GLY A 46 -4.87 -16.88 -1.58
C GLY A 46 -5.73 -15.66 -1.20
N VAL A 47 -6.68 -15.83 -0.28
CA VAL A 47 -7.62 -14.75 0.11
C VAL A 47 -6.88 -13.47 0.51
N GLY A 48 -5.81 -13.57 1.30
CA GLY A 48 -5.04 -12.39 1.72
C GLY A 48 -4.33 -11.68 0.57
N GLU A 49 -3.77 -12.45 -0.38
CA GLU A 49 -3.12 -11.92 -1.58
C GLU A 49 -4.14 -11.28 -2.52
N ALA A 50 -5.31 -11.92 -2.69
CA ALA A 50 -6.39 -11.39 -3.50
C ALA A 50 -6.94 -10.06 -2.92
N VAL A 51 -7.07 -9.95 -1.58
CA VAL A 51 -7.49 -8.69 -0.94
C VAL A 51 -6.43 -7.61 -1.13
N PHE A 52 -5.16 -7.96 -1.00
CA PHE A 52 -4.05 -7.04 -1.26
C PHE A 52 -4.08 -6.51 -2.71
N VAL A 53 -4.29 -7.39 -3.69
CA VAL A 53 -4.44 -7.00 -5.10
C VAL A 53 -5.66 -6.10 -5.28
N GLY A 54 -6.80 -6.43 -4.67
CA GLY A 54 -8.00 -5.58 -4.70
C GLY A 54 -7.72 -4.17 -4.19
N PHE A 55 -7.07 -4.06 -3.03
CA PHE A 55 -6.68 -2.79 -2.43
C PHE A 55 -5.74 -1.98 -3.32
N LEU A 56 -4.69 -2.61 -3.86
CA LEU A 56 -3.74 -1.94 -4.77
C LEU A 56 -4.43 -1.39 -6.01
N MET A 57 -5.34 -2.16 -6.62
CA MET A 57 -6.02 -1.77 -7.84
C MET A 57 -7.08 -0.68 -7.63
N ALA A 58 -7.58 -0.51 -6.40
CA ALA A 58 -8.57 0.50 -6.08
C ALA A 58 -7.99 1.92 -5.93
N LEU A 59 -6.69 2.03 -5.63
CA LEU A 59 -6.01 3.29 -5.34
C LEU A 59 -5.58 4.02 -6.62
N SER A 60 -5.59 5.36 -6.58
CA SER A 60 -5.19 6.22 -7.69
C SER A 60 -4.06 7.16 -7.30
N SER A 61 -3.28 7.62 -8.29
CA SER A 61 -2.22 8.60 -8.04
C SER A 61 -2.78 10.02 -8.01
N THR A 62 -2.90 10.60 -6.82
CA THR A 62 -3.39 11.99 -6.61
C THR A 62 -2.61 13.01 -7.44
N ALA A 63 -1.27 12.91 -7.46
CA ALA A 63 -0.43 13.84 -8.20
C ALA A 63 -0.68 13.82 -9.71
N ILE A 64 -0.88 12.63 -10.30
CA ILE A 64 -1.11 12.48 -11.74
C ILE A 64 -2.51 12.95 -12.10
N VAL A 65 -3.54 12.52 -11.36
CA VAL A 65 -4.94 12.87 -11.64
C VAL A 65 -5.14 14.39 -11.53
N LEU A 66 -4.61 15.02 -10.49
CA LEU A 66 -4.66 16.48 -10.33
C LEU A 66 -3.98 17.20 -11.48
N LYS A 67 -2.78 16.75 -11.88
CA LYS A 67 -2.04 17.35 -13.00
C LYS A 67 -2.84 17.27 -14.30
N VAL A 68 -3.54 16.16 -14.54
CA VAL A 68 -4.41 15.98 -15.71
C VAL A 68 -5.61 16.92 -15.65
N LEU A 69 -6.33 16.98 -14.53
CA LEU A 69 -7.48 17.88 -14.37
C LEU A 69 -7.08 19.35 -14.53
N GLN A 70 -5.94 19.76 -13.95
CA GLN A 70 -5.40 21.11 -14.10
C GLN A 70 -5.02 21.42 -15.55
N SER A 71 -4.35 20.49 -16.23
CA SER A 71 -3.97 20.68 -17.64
C SER A 71 -5.16 20.86 -18.58
N ARG A 72 -6.34 20.39 -18.17
CA ARG A 72 -7.60 20.51 -18.89
C ARG A 72 -8.51 21.63 -18.35
N ALA A 73 -8.10 22.35 -17.31
CA ALA A 73 -8.94 23.29 -16.56
C ALA A 73 -10.25 22.66 -16.03
N GLU A 74 -10.22 21.36 -15.71
CA GLU A 74 -11.40 20.58 -15.28
C GLU A 74 -11.52 20.45 -13.75
N VAL A 75 -10.65 21.09 -12.97
CA VAL A 75 -10.60 20.93 -11.50
C VAL A 75 -11.93 21.29 -10.82
N GLU A 76 -12.57 22.38 -11.25
CA GLU A 76 -13.80 22.89 -10.63
C GLU A 76 -15.08 22.30 -11.23
N THR A 77 -14.96 21.37 -12.19
CA THR A 77 -16.11 20.72 -12.81
C THR A 77 -16.78 19.70 -11.87
N PRO A 78 -18.04 19.30 -12.11
CA PRO A 78 -18.70 18.28 -11.29
C PRO A 78 -17.94 16.95 -11.19
N HIS A 79 -17.35 16.49 -12.31
CA HIS A 79 -16.53 15.27 -12.31
C HIS A 79 -15.17 15.51 -11.65
N GLY A 80 -14.54 16.67 -11.86
CA GLY A 80 -13.32 17.07 -11.15
C GLY A 80 -13.50 17.04 -9.64
N ASN A 81 -14.54 17.69 -9.13
CA ASN A 81 -14.91 17.68 -7.72
C ASN A 81 -15.17 16.25 -7.19
N THR A 82 -15.84 15.41 -7.99
CA THR A 82 -16.08 14.00 -7.60
C THR A 82 -14.77 13.22 -7.52
N SER A 83 -13.89 13.36 -8.52
CA SER A 83 -12.56 12.74 -8.52
C SER A 83 -11.72 13.19 -7.34
N LEU A 84 -11.70 14.49 -7.03
CA LEU A 84 -11.01 15.04 -5.85
C LEU A 84 -11.52 14.42 -4.55
N GLY A 85 -12.84 14.33 -4.39
CA GLY A 85 -13.44 13.71 -3.21
C GLY A 85 -13.06 12.24 -3.04
N ILE A 86 -12.99 11.49 -4.14
CA ILE A 86 -12.52 10.09 -4.13
C ILE A 86 -11.04 10.02 -3.75
N LEU A 87 -10.18 10.87 -4.32
CA LEU A 87 -8.75 10.90 -4.00
C LEU A 87 -8.49 11.22 -2.53
N ILE A 88 -9.23 12.17 -1.95
CA ILE A 88 -9.14 12.49 -0.52
C ILE A 88 -9.52 11.28 0.34
N PHE A 89 -10.59 10.57 -0.04
CA PHE A 89 -10.98 9.35 0.66
C PHE A 89 -9.89 8.28 0.56
N GLN A 90 -9.30 8.09 -0.62
CA GLN A 90 -8.20 7.14 -0.84
C GLN A 90 -6.98 7.47 0.03
N ASP A 91 -6.57 8.74 0.11
CA ASP A 91 -5.45 9.17 0.95
C ASP A 91 -5.70 8.94 2.44
N ILE A 92 -6.96 8.98 2.89
CA ILE A 92 -7.34 8.68 4.28
C ILE A 92 -7.34 7.16 4.54
N ILE A 93 -7.90 6.38 3.62
CA ILE A 93 -8.15 4.94 3.82
C ILE A 93 -6.93 4.06 3.48
N ILE A 94 -5.94 4.58 2.75
CA ILE A 94 -4.73 3.81 2.39
C ILE A 94 -3.96 3.32 3.63
N VAL A 95 -3.85 4.13 4.68
CA VAL A 95 -3.15 3.75 5.91
C VAL A 95 -3.81 2.55 6.59
N PRO A 96 -5.11 2.59 6.94
CA PRO A 96 -5.77 1.42 7.53
C PRO A 96 -5.81 0.22 6.58
N MET A 97 -5.96 0.40 5.25
CA MET A 97 -5.88 -0.70 4.28
C MET A 97 -4.52 -1.41 4.34
N MET A 98 -3.42 -0.64 4.35
CA MET A 98 -2.06 -1.19 4.40
C MET A 98 -1.76 -1.85 5.75
N LEU A 99 -2.26 -1.28 6.85
CA LEU A 99 -2.13 -1.88 8.19
C LEU A 99 -2.90 -3.20 8.33
N PHE A 100 -3.90 -3.45 7.49
CA PHE A 100 -4.69 -4.68 7.52
C PHE A 100 -4.02 -5.86 6.79
N ILE A 101 -3.09 -5.59 5.86
CA ILE A 101 -2.41 -6.61 5.04
C ILE A 101 -1.71 -7.69 5.86
N PRO A 102 -0.93 -7.38 6.93
CA PRO A 102 -0.28 -8.41 7.73
C PRO A 102 -1.29 -9.43 8.28
N PHE A 103 -2.41 -8.95 8.82
CA PHE A 103 -3.47 -9.82 9.35
C PHE A 103 -4.06 -10.75 8.29
N LEU A 104 -4.20 -10.26 7.05
CA LEU A 104 -4.70 -11.02 5.92
C LEU A 104 -3.71 -12.07 5.39
N ALA A 105 -2.41 -11.86 5.57
CA ALA A 105 -1.37 -12.83 5.23
C ALA A 105 -1.31 -14.05 6.18
N GLY A 106 -2.38 -14.29 6.94
CA GLY A 106 -2.46 -15.37 7.94
C GLY A 106 -1.61 -15.09 9.18
N VAL A 107 -1.21 -13.83 9.39
CA VAL A 107 -0.48 -13.39 10.58
C VAL A 107 -1.49 -13.13 11.71
N GLY A 108 -2.34 -14.12 12.02
CA GLY A 108 -3.33 -14.05 13.11
C GLY A 108 -3.36 -15.35 13.92
N GLY A 109 -2.93 -15.28 15.19
CA GLY A 109 -2.79 -16.43 16.12
C GLY A 109 -1.33 -16.72 16.48
N ASN A 110 -1.07 -17.70 17.37
CA ASN A 110 0.29 -18.08 17.87
C ASN A 110 1.36 -18.28 16.76
N GLU A 111 0.95 -18.43 15.51
CA GLU A 111 1.77 -18.43 14.30
C GLU A 111 2.50 -17.10 14.02
N VAL A 112 1.95 -15.93 14.41
CA VAL A 112 2.62 -14.62 14.22
C VAL A 112 3.89 -14.54 15.03
N GLY A 113 3.77 -14.77 16.33
CA GLY A 113 4.89 -14.76 17.25
C GLY A 113 5.94 -15.79 16.82
N ARG A 114 5.49 -16.98 16.42
CA ARG A 114 6.39 -18.05 15.94
C ARG A 114 7.08 -17.69 14.64
N LYS A 115 6.38 -17.13 13.65
CA LYS A 115 6.94 -16.76 12.34
C LYS A 115 7.88 -15.56 12.46
N PHE A 116 7.54 -14.59 13.31
CA PHE A 116 8.41 -13.47 13.64
C PHE A 116 9.67 -13.93 14.38
N LEU A 117 9.53 -14.81 15.37
CA LEU A 117 10.66 -15.42 16.09
C LEU A 117 11.54 -16.25 15.15
N PHE A 118 10.93 -17.01 14.23
CA PHE A 118 11.64 -17.82 13.25
C PHE A 118 12.46 -16.95 12.28
N LEU A 119 11.84 -15.92 11.69
CA LEU A 119 12.54 -14.96 10.81
C LEU A 119 13.65 -14.22 11.56
N PHE A 120 13.42 -13.87 12.83
CA PHE A 120 14.44 -13.24 13.67
C PHE A 120 15.62 -14.19 13.92
N LEU A 121 15.35 -15.44 14.29
CA LEU A 121 16.39 -16.45 14.52
C LEU A 121 17.19 -16.73 13.25
N GLU A 122 16.50 -16.87 12.12
CA GLU A 122 17.11 -17.07 10.81
C GLU A 122 18.03 -15.90 10.45
N GLY A 123 17.58 -14.66 10.67
CA GLY A 123 18.41 -13.46 10.51
C GLY A 123 19.65 -13.47 11.39
N VAL A 124 19.51 -13.82 12.67
CA VAL A 124 20.65 -13.93 13.62
C VAL A 124 21.64 -15.00 13.18
N VAL A 125 21.15 -16.17 12.73
CA VAL A 125 21.99 -17.27 12.25
C VAL A 125 22.77 -16.84 10.99
N ILE A 126 22.12 -16.18 10.04
CA ILE A 126 22.77 -15.69 8.81
C ILE A 126 23.86 -14.68 9.17
N VAL A 127 23.55 -13.69 10.01
CA VAL A 127 24.53 -12.68 10.44
C VAL A 127 25.70 -13.33 11.19
N GLY A 128 25.41 -14.27 12.10
CA GLY A 128 26.43 -15.03 12.83
C GLY A 128 27.31 -15.86 11.89
N ALA A 129 26.72 -16.55 10.92
CA ALA A 129 27.44 -17.33 9.92
C ALA A 129 28.35 -16.44 9.05
N VAL A 130 27.86 -15.26 8.65
CA VAL A 130 28.67 -14.28 7.90
C VAL A 130 29.84 -13.79 8.75
N ILE A 131 29.62 -13.45 10.02
CA ILE A 131 30.69 -13.00 10.93
C ILE A 131 31.72 -14.13 11.15
N LEU A 132 31.27 -15.37 11.33
CA LEU A 132 32.17 -16.52 11.50
C LEU A 132 32.95 -16.81 10.23
N ALA A 133 32.31 -16.78 9.06
CA ALA A 133 33.00 -16.93 7.78
C ALA A 133 34.02 -15.81 7.57
N ALA A 134 33.64 -14.56 7.86
CA ALA A 134 34.53 -13.41 7.80
C ALA A 134 35.70 -13.51 8.79
N LYS A 135 35.50 -14.11 9.96
CA LYS A 135 36.54 -14.21 11.00
C LYS A 135 37.43 -15.45 10.87
N TYR A 136 36.93 -16.54 10.30
CA TYR A 136 37.66 -17.82 10.26
C TYR A 136 38.05 -18.25 8.85
N VAL A 137 37.17 -18.09 7.86
CA VAL A 137 37.43 -18.52 6.48
C VAL A 137 38.30 -17.49 5.76
N VAL A 138 37.99 -16.20 5.91
CA VAL A 138 38.74 -15.13 5.24
C VAL A 138 40.23 -15.10 5.66
N PRO A 139 40.60 -15.18 6.96
CA PRO A 139 42.01 -15.21 7.33
C PRO A 139 42.74 -16.48 6.86
N GLN A 140 42.06 -17.63 6.83
CA GLN A 140 42.67 -18.88 6.35
C GLN A 140 42.98 -18.82 4.85
N VAL A 141 42.03 -18.35 4.03
CA VAL A 141 42.24 -18.16 2.58
C VAL A 141 43.32 -17.12 2.29
N LEU A 142 43.33 -16.00 3.03
CA LEU A 142 44.36 -14.97 2.89
C LEU A 142 45.75 -15.43 3.37
N SER A 143 45.81 -16.31 4.38
CA SER A 143 47.08 -16.89 4.86
C SER A 143 47.64 -17.98 3.94
N GLY A 144 46.79 -18.66 3.16
CA GLY A 144 47.23 -19.65 2.15
C GLY A 144 47.66 -19.05 0.80
N LEU A 145 47.49 -17.73 0.62
CA LEU A 145 47.91 -16.97 -0.57
C LEU A 145 49.24 -16.22 -0.37
N ARG A 146 49.92 -16.41 0.76
CA ARG A 146 51.30 -15.97 1.03
C ARG A 146 52.23 -17.17 1.06
#